data_AF-A0A5C6EQ14-F1
#
_entry.id   AF-A0A5C6EQ14-F1
#
_cell.length_a   1.000
_cell.length_b   1.000
_cell.length_c   1.000
_cell.angle_alpha   90.00
_cell.angle_beta   90.00
_cell.angle_gamma   90.00
#
_symmetry.space_group_name_H-M   'P 1'
#
loop_
_entity.id
_entity.type
_entity.pdbx_description
1 polymer ?
#
loop_
_entity_poly.entity_id
_entity_poly.type
_entity_poly.pdbx_seq_one_letter_code
_entity_poly.pdbx_strand_id
1 'polypeptide(L)'
;MNALGFPARRSRLGPVALISVTALATKVWLLILWEYRNYLPPNFDSAFLNGMQGNFYGWYATAFYAHIVAGPISIVSAAFLMSSGLRSRHLKLHRSLAKYHITLVIAVLVPTGLAMSIRAHAGPIAGVGFAALSIATGVTAVMAMQTARSGRMDDHRRWTTRCFLLLLSPLILRVVAGAASYIEAESEWFYRVNAWASWITPIVLFESWVLQQKGHAMKSSMKLRRVRNQMGFTLVELLVVIAIIGVLVGLLLPSMRFSNEAARRMSCSNNFKQIGFSIHNYHSAFKRLPMAMGGTEANEHRISGLVGLVPFIECQSLWEQISNPAVIDSVAYPAMGPAPWVSEYSPWREQMQTLHCPSSPFLSNEFGLTSYTFCIGDSPNDVHTPKSMRGMFGCQITTTFRDVSDGLSNTIAMTEMAVIDDRQVNGQFAISQPISLLDNPSLCRNLVDPERPNYYTDEIKLGSLGRGGRWADGAAGFSLANTLLPPNQPSCAVGGSVAVDGIYSAGSLHQGGCHVLMGDGAVKFITDSIEAGDAALIPIVSEPTETAVDTDASQAKPDPSPYGLWGALGTANNGEDIDALMDF
;
A
#
# COMPACT_ATOMS: atom_id res chain seq x y z
N MET A 1 -59.56 -38.35 -22.98
CA MET A 1 -59.28 -38.08 -21.55
C MET A 1 -57.87 -38.57 -21.26
N ASN A 2 -56.92 -37.65 -21.04
CA ASN A 2 -55.65 -37.94 -20.37
C ASN A 2 -55.67 -37.12 -19.08
N ALA A 3 -55.56 -37.82 -17.95
CA ALA A 3 -55.74 -37.27 -16.62
C ALA A 3 -54.55 -36.37 -16.24
N LEU A 4 -54.87 -35.28 -15.52
CA LEU A 4 -53.99 -34.24 -14.98
C LEU A 4 -53.70 -33.06 -15.94
N GLY A 5 -54.68 -32.16 -16.03
CA GLY A 5 -54.54 -30.85 -16.65
C GLY A 5 -53.63 -29.91 -15.86
N PHE A 6 -52.38 -29.76 -16.31
CA PHE A 6 -51.54 -28.61 -16.00
C PHE A 6 -51.17 -27.90 -17.30
N PRO A 7 -51.33 -26.57 -17.41
CA PRO A 7 -50.83 -25.83 -18.56
C PRO A 7 -49.30 -25.92 -18.57
N ALA A 8 -48.72 -26.29 -19.72
CA ALA A 8 -47.29 -26.24 -19.94
C ALA A 8 -46.80 -24.79 -19.79
N ARG A 9 -46.38 -24.42 -18.58
CA ARG A 9 -45.83 -23.11 -18.25
C ARG A 9 -44.45 -23.02 -18.89
N ARG A 10 -44.38 -22.64 -20.17
CA ARG A 10 -43.14 -22.12 -20.78
C ARG A 10 -42.73 -20.92 -19.94
N SER A 11 -41.73 -21.10 -19.08
CA SER A 11 -41.28 -20.07 -18.16
C SER A 11 -40.81 -18.85 -18.94
N ARG A 12 -41.54 -17.73 -18.82
CA ARG A 12 -41.12 -16.40 -19.29
C ARG A 12 -39.81 -15.91 -18.64
N LEU A 13 -39.26 -16.66 -17.69
CA LEU A 13 -37.95 -16.45 -17.07
C LEU A 13 -36.77 -16.68 -18.01
N GLY A 14 -36.89 -17.54 -19.02
CA GLY A 14 -35.78 -17.87 -19.93
C GLY A 14 -35.30 -16.68 -20.80
N PRO A 15 -36.20 -15.95 -21.48
CA PRO A 15 -35.83 -14.78 -22.28
C PRO A 15 -35.29 -13.62 -21.45
N VAL A 16 -35.90 -13.35 -20.29
CA VAL A 16 -35.47 -12.27 -19.39
C VAL A 16 -34.09 -12.57 -18.82
N ALA A 17 -33.86 -13.79 -18.31
CA ALA A 17 -32.55 -14.20 -17.83
C ALA A 17 -31.49 -14.14 -18.95
N LEU A 18 -31.83 -14.57 -20.18
CA LEU A 18 -30.91 -14.51 -21.30
C LEU A 18 -30.54 -13.07 -21.66
N ILE A 19 -31.52 -12.17 -21.75
CA ILE A 19 -31.32 -10.74 -22.04
C ILE A 19 -30.46 -10.10 -20.96
N SER A 20 -30.81 -10.32 -19.68
CA SER A 20 -30.08 -9.79 -18.53
C SER A 20 -28.62 -10.25 -18.54
N VAL A 21 -28.34 -11.51 -18.85
CA VAL A 21 -26.94 -11.95 -18.90
C VAL A 21 -26.23 -11.45 -20.15
N THR A 22 -26.86 -11.39 -21.33
CA THR A 22 -26.20 -10.77 -22.49
C THR A 22 -25.87 -9.31 -22.26
N ALA A 23 -26.77 -8.55 -21.62
CA ALA A 23 -26.53 -7.15 -21.27
C ALA A 23 -25.37 -7.02 -20.28
N LEU A 24 -25.32 -7.90 -19.29
CA LEU A 24 -24.27 -7.89 -18.28
C LEU A 24 -22.91 -8.34 -18.82
N ALA A 25 -22.86 -9.39 -19.63
CA ALA A 25 -21.65 -9.83 -20.31
C ALA A 25 -21.10 -8.72 -21.22
N THR A 26 -22.00 -8.01 -21.92
CA THR A 26 -21.64 -6.83 -22.72
C THR A 26 -21.08 -5.71 -21.84
N LYS A 27 -21.72 -5.41 -20.70
CA LYS A 27 -21.22 -4.40 -19.75
C LYS A 27 -19.82 -4.75 -19.22
N VAL A 28 -19.60 -6.00 -18.80
CA VAL A 28 -18.28 -6.47 -18.34
C VAL A 28 -17.23 -6.34 -19.44
N TRP A 29 -17.60 -6.70 -20.67
CA TRP A 29 -16.70 -6.60 -21.82
C TRP A 29 -16.33 -5.14 -22.13
N LEU A 30 -17.30 -4.23 -22.07
CA LEU A 30 -17.07 -2.79 -22.22
C LEU A 30 -16.21 -2.21 -21.10
N LEU A 31 -16.37 -2.67 -19.85
CA LEU A 31 -15.52 -2.26 -18.72
C LEU A 31 -14.08 -2.73 -18.91
N ILE A 32 -13.87 -3.96 -19.39
CA ILE A 32 -12.52 -4.45 -19.70
C ILE A 32 -11.87 -3.58 -20.79
N LEU A 33 -12.60 -3.26 -21.86
CA LEU A 33 -12.10 -2.39 -22.93
C LEU A 33 -11.84 -0.96 -22.48
N TRP A 34 -12.65 -0.43 -21.56
CA TRP A 34 -12.47 0.91 -21.02
C TRP A 34 -11.12 1.07 -20.31
N GLU A 35 -10.69 0.04 -19.58
CA GLU A 35 -9.42 0.03 -18.87
C GLU A 35 -8.20 -0.02 -19.81
N TYR A 36 -8.39 -0.35 -21.09
CA TYR A 36 -7.29 -0.40 -22.07
C TYR A 36 -6.69 0.98 -22.35
N ARG A 37 -7.42 2.06 -22.03
CA ARG A 37 -6.87 3.42 -22.05
C ARG A 37 -5.69 3.63 -21.10
N ASN A 38 -5.59 2.81 -20.05
CA ASN A 38 -4.48 2.83 -19.11
C ASN A 38 -3.31 1.94 -19.57
N TYR A 39 -3.50 1.15 -20.63
CA TYR A 39 -2.47 0.25 -21.16
C TYR A 39 -1.85 0.80 -22.45
N LEU A 40 -2.56 1.66 -23.17
CA LEU A 40 -2.20 2.23 -24.46
C LEU A 40 -2.44 3.76 -24.47
N PRO A 41 -1.45 4.60 -24.11
CA PRO A 41 -0.10 4.28 -23.62
C PRO A 41 -0.10 3.69 -22.19
N PRO A 42 0.96 2.96 -21.79
CA PRO A 42 1.02 2.34 -20.47
C PRO A 42 1.08 3.41 -19.37
N ASN A 43 0.06 3.43 -18.52
CA ASN A 43 -0.02 4.28 -17.35
C ASN A 43 0.45 3.49 -16.12
N PHE A 44 1.69 3.73 -15.70
CA PHE A 44 2.31 3.07 -14.55
C PHE A 44 1.73 3.52 -13.21
N ASP A 45 0.87 4.55 -13.17
CA ASP A 45 0.15 4.94 -11.97
C ASP A 45 -1.16 4.13 -11.81
N SER A 46 -1.51 3.28 -12.78
CA SER A 46 -2.69 2.43 -12.70
C SER A 46 -2.47 1.20 -11.82
N ALA A 47 -3.51 0.75 -11.11
CA ALA A 47 -3.45 -0.38 -10.17
C ALA A 47 -2.86 -1.69 -10.74
N PHE A 48 -2.88 -1.87 -12.07
CA PHE A 48 -2.35 -3.07 -12.73
C PHE A 48 -0.90 -2.92 -13.23
N LEU A 49 -0.45 -1.70 -13.51
CA LEU A 49 0.91 -1.41 -14.02
C LEU A 49 1.79 -0.71 -12.99
N ASN A 50 1.27 -0.43 -11.79
CA ASN A 50 2.03 0.14 -10.68
C ASN A 50 3.26 -0.73 -10.36
N GLY A 51 4.41 -0.07 -10.16
CA GLY A 51 5.70 -0.72 -9.91
C GLY A 51 6.33 -1.44 -11.12
N MET A 52 5.67 -1.48 -12.28
CA MET A 52 6.18 -2.23 -13.45
C MET A 52 7.07 -1.41 -14.39
N GLN A 53 7.24 -0.10 -14.15
CA GLN A 53 7.99 0.80 -15.05
C GLN A 53 9.41 0.31 -15.35
N GLY A 54 10.11 -0.18 -14.32
CA GLY A 54 11.47 -0.73 -14.46
C GLY A 54 11.55 -2.08 -15.19
N ASN A 55 10.42 -2.77 -15.44
CA ASN A 55 10.38 -4.08 -16.10
C ASN A 55 9.62 -4.09 -17.43
N PHE A 56 8.94 -2.99 -17.76
CA PHE A 56 8.05 -2.87 -18.92
C PHE A 56 8.79 -2.38 -20.17
N TYR A 57 9.79 -3.14 -20.62
CA TYR A 57 10.52 -2.87 -21.86
C TYR A 57 10.84 -4.16 -22.62
N GLY A 58 11.20 -4.02 -23.90
CA GLY A 58 11.61 -5.13 -24.76
C GLY A 58 10.53 -6.20 -24.94
N TRP A 59 10.92 -7.47 -24.82
CA TRP A 59 10.06 -8.62 -25.08
C TRP A 59 8.85 -8.72 -24.13
N TYR A 60 8.97 -8.21 -22.90
CA TYR A 60 7.90 -8.27 -21.92
C TYR A 60 6.71 -7.40 -22.35
N ALA A 61 6.98 -6.17 -22.81
CA ALA A 61 5.94 -5.28 -23.30
C ALA A 61 5.21 -5.86 -24.51
N THR A 62 5.94 -6.46 -25.46
CA THR A 62 5.34 -7.13 -26.62
C THR A 62 4.47 -8.32 -26.22
N ALA A 63 4.95 -9.15 -25.29
CA ALA A 63 4.18 -10.28 -24.77
C ALA A 63 2.90 -9.82 -24.07
N PHE A 64 2.99 -8.77 -23.26
CA PHE A 64 1.86 -8.16 -22.56
C PHE A 64 0.77 -7.67 -23.51
N TYR A 65 1.13 -6.89 -24.54
CA TYR A 65 0.15 -6.38 -25.50
C TYR A 65 -0.50 -7.50 -26.31
N ALA A 66 0.28 -8.47 -26.77
CA ALA A 66 -0.25 -9.63 -27.47
C ALA A 66 -1.22 -10.44 -26.60
N HIS A 67 -0.91 -10.60 -25.31
CA HIS A 67 -1.75 -11.33 -24.36
C HIS A 67 -3.08 -10.61 -24.09
N ILE A 68 -3.04 -9.30 -23.86
CA ILE A 68 -4.23 -8.49 -23.56
C ILE A 68 -5.18 -8.39 -24.75
N VAL A 69 -4.67 -8.38 -25.98
CA VAL A 69 -5.53 -8.42 -27.18
C VAL A 69 -6.10 -9.82 -27.41
N ALA A 70 -5.29 -10.88 -27.26
CA ALA A 70 -5.73 -12.25 -27.52
C ALA A 70 -6.71 -12.79 -26.46
N GLY A 71 -6.57 -12.40 -25.19
CA GLY A 71 -7.37 -12.88 -24.07
C GLY A 71 -8.88 -12.76 -24.29
N PRO A 72 -9.44 -11.55 -24.45
CA PRO A 72 -10.88 -11.36 -24.67
C PRO A 72 -11.41 -12.09 -25.90
N ILE A 73 -10.64 -12.09 -27.00
CA ILE A 73 -11.00 -12.78 -28.24
C ILE A 73 -11.12 -14.30 -27.98
N SER A 74 -10.21 -14.88 -27.21
CA SER A 74 -10.23 -16.30 -26.85
C SER A 74 -11.43 -16.67 -25.97
N ILE A 75 -11.76 -15.85 -24.97
CA ILE A 75 -12.89 -16.11 -24.06
C ILE A 75 -14.22 -16.05 -24.83
N VAL A 76 -14.41 -15.01 -25.66
CA VAL A 76 -15.62 -14.85 -26.47
C VAL A 76 -15.77 -16.00 -27.47
N SER A 77 -14.70 -16.35 -28.17
CA SER A 77 -14.73 -17.47 -29.11
C SER A 77 -14.95 -18.82 -28.42
N ALA A 78 -14.35 -19.06 -27.25
CA ALA A 78 -14.58 -20.28 -26.47
C ALA A 78 -16.03 -20.39 -25.98
N ALA A 79 -16.59 -19.31 -25.44
CA ALA A 79 -17.98 -19.27 -24.99
C ALA A 79 -18.96 -19.53 -26.16
N PHE A 80 -18.66 -18.98 -27.34
CA PHE A 80 -19.43 -19.26 -28.56
C PHE A 80 -19.32 -20.74 -28.98
N LEU A 81 -18.12 -21.32 -28.95
CA LEU A 81 -17.88 -22.71 -29.32
C LEU A 81 -18.56 -23.71 -28.36
N MET A 82 -18.65 -23.37 -27.07
CA MET A 82 -19.38 -24.16 -26.07
C MET A 82 -20.90 -24.05 -26.23
N SER A 83 -21.42 -22.87 -26.53
CA SER A 83 -22.88 -22.64 -26.65
C SER A 83 -23.47 -23.15 -27.98
N SER A 84 -22.70 -23.10 -29.07
CA SER A 84 -23.17 -23.47 -30.41
C SER A 84 -23.20 -24.99 -30.68
N GLY A 85 -22.66 -25.81 -29.76
CA GLY A 85 -22.62 -27.28 -29.86
C GLY A 85 -23.99 -28.00 -29.94
N LEU A 86 -25.10 -27.27 -29.96
CA LEU A 86 -26.48 -27.79 -30.02
C LEU A 86 -27.28 -27.42 -31.29
N ARG A 87 -26.78 -26.55 -32.20
CA ARG A 87 -27.54 -26.16 -33.41
C ARG A 87 -26.88 -26.63 -34.70
N SER A 88 -27.55 -27.56 -35.39
CA SER A 88 -27.14 -28.19 -36.65
C SER A 88 -26.98 -27.25 -37.87
N ARG A 89 -27.28 -25.95 -37.75
CA ARG A 89 -27.38 -25.05 -38.90
C ARG A 89 -26.03 -24.56 -39.47
N HIS A 90 -24.92 -24.55 -38.70
CA HIS A 90 -23.63 -23.99 -39.17
C HIS A 90 -22.38 -24.78 -38.74
N LEU A 91 -22.32 -26.08 -39.03
CA LEU A 91 -21.19 -26.96 -38.65
C LEU A 91 -19.84 -26.52 -39.24
N LYS A 92 -19.83 -25.93 -40.46
CA LYS A 92 -18.61 -25.43 -41.11
C LYS A 92 -18.02 -24.23 -40.36
N LEU A 93 -18.87 -23.31 -39.89
CA LEU A 93 -18.46 -22.15 -39.11
C LEU A 93 -17.89 -22.58 -37.75
N HIS A 94 -18.53 -23.54 -37.07
CA HIS A 94 -18.03 -24.11 -35.82
C HIS A 94 -16.62 -24.69 -35.98
N ARG A 95 -16.39 -25.51 -37.01
CA ARG A 95 -15.07 -26.10 -37.29
C ARG A 95 -14.02 -25.04 -37.63
N SER A 96 -14.39 -24.00 -38.38
CA SER A 96 -13.48 -22.91 -38.72
C SER A 96 -13.07 -22.12 -37.47
N LEU A 97 -14.06 -21.67 -36.69
CA LEU A 97 -13.84 -20.94 -35.44
C LEU A 97 -13.05 -21.77 -34.41
N ALA A 98 -13.29 -23.08 -34.32
CA ALA A 98 -12.54 -23.96 -33.43
C ALA A 98 -11.05 -24.04 -33.81
N LYS A 99 -10.72 -24.06 -35.11
CA LYS A 99 -9.33 -23.98 -35.57
C LYS A 99 -8.69 -22.65 -35.20
N TYR A 100 -9.36 -21.52 -35.48
CA TYR A 100 -8.87 -20.20 -35.12
C TYR A 100 -8.63 -20.07 -33.62
N HIS A 101 -9.57 -20.54 -32.80
CA HIS A 101 -9.47 -20.50 -31.34
C HIS A 101 -8.26 -21.31 -30.84
N ILE A 102 -8.09 -22.54 -31.30
CA ILE A 102 -6.96 -23.39 -30.88
C ILE A 102 -5.63 -22.77 -31.33
N THR A 103 -5.54 -22.24 -32.55
CA THR A 103 -4.34 -21.55 -33.03
C THR A 103 -4.03 -20.31 -32.19
N LEU A 104 -5.05 -19.50 -31.86
CA LEU A 104 -4.87 -18.32 -31.00
C LEU A 104 -4.37 -18.70 -29.61
N VAL A 105 -4.91 -19.76 -29.01
CA VAL A 105 -4.49 -20.23 -27.68
C VAL A 105 -3.04 -20.73 -27.70
N ILE A 106 -2.71 -21.62 -28.64
CA ILE A 106 -1.39 -22.27 -28.68
C ILE A 106 -0.29 -21.32 -29.19
N ALA A 107 -0.56 -20.52 -30.21
CA ALA A 107 0.45 -19.68 -30.85
C ALA A 107 0.65 -18.33 -30.15
N VAL A 108 -0.37 -17.82 -29.43
CA VAL A 108 -0.32 -16.48 -28.82
C VAL A 108 -0.44 -16.55 -27.30
N LEU A 109 -1.58 -17.00 -26.77
CA LEU A 109 -1.86 -16.92 -25.33
C LEU A 109 -0.89 -17.72 -24.46
N VAL A 110 -0.57 -18.96 -24.85
CA VAL A 110 0.33 -19.81 -24.05
C VAL A 110 1.77 -19.26 -24.03
N PRO A 111 2.41 -18.93 -25.18
CA PRO A 111 3.75 -18.35 -25.17
C PRO A 111 3.83 -17.01 -24.45
N THR A 112 2.86 -16.12 -24.69
CA THR A 112 2.85 -14.79 -24.06
C THR A 112 2.58 -14.86 -22.56
N GLY A 113 1.68 -15.73 -22.11
CA GLY A 113 1.42 -15.96 -20.68
C GLY A 113 2.64 -16.54 -19.96
N LEU A 114 3.35 -17.48 -20.61
CA LEU A 114 4.59 -18.04 -20.06
C LEU A 114 5.71 -16.98 -20.00
N ALA A 115 5.86 -16.16 -21.03
CA ALA A 115 6.81 -15.03 -21.01
C ALA A 115 6.49 -14.06 -19.86
N MET A 116 5.23 -13.67 -19.68
CA MET A 116 4.82 -12.77 -18.60
C MET A 116 5.03 -13.37 -17.21
N SER A 117 4.92 -14.70 -17.06
CA SER A 117 5.08 -15.37 -15.77
C SER A 117 6.48 -15.22 -15.15
N ILE A 118 7.51 -14.98 -15.97
CA ILE A 118 8.91 -14.83 -15.53
C ILE A 118 9.10 -13.57 -14.69
N ARG A 119 8.32 -12.51 -14.95
CA ARG A 119 8.38 -11.22 -14.25
C ARG A 119 7.03 -10.91 -13.59
N ALA A 120 6.47 -11.88 -12.87
CA ALA A 120 5.21 -11.68 -12.15
C ALA A 120 5.39 -10.70 -10.97
N HIS A 121 4.43 -9.79 -10.79
CA HIS A 121 4.48 -8.71 -9.79
C HIS A 121 4.64 -9.21 -8.34
N ALA A 122 3.93 -10.27 -7.93
CA ALA A 122 3.96 -10.78 -6.56
C ALA A 122 5.08 -11.81 -6.28
N GLY A 123 6.17 -11.73 -7.05
CA GLY A 123 7.36 -12.56 -6.89
C GLY A 123 7.26 -13.97 -7.52
N PRO A 124 8.31 -14.79 -7.31
CA PRO A 124 8.47 -16.08 -8.00
C PRO A 124 7.34 -17.08 -7.76
N ILE A 125 6.71 -17.07 -6.58
CA ILE A 125 5.62 -17.99 -6.22
C ILE A 125 4.40 -17.79 -7.13
N ALA A 126 4.04 -16.53 -7.39
CA ALA A 126 2.96 -16.20 -8.32
C ALA A 126 3.37 -16.51 -9.76
N GLY A 127 4.64 -16.24 -10.12
CA GLY A 127 5.20 -16.58 -11.43
C GLY A 127 5.08 -18.07 -11.77
N VAL A 128 5.45 -18.96 -10.84
CA VAL A 128 5.28 -20.41 -11.00
C VAL A 128 3.80 -20.78 -11.20
N GLY A 129 2.89 -20.15 -10.47
CA GLY A 129 1.44 -20.36 -10.62
C GLY A 129 0.94 -20.00 -12.02
N PHE A 130 1.34 -18.85 -12.57
CA PHE A 130 0.96 -18.41 -13.92
C PHE A 130 1.63 -19.23 -15.03
N ALA A 131 2.87 -19.68 -14.81
CA ALA A 131 3.55 -20.60 -15.70
C ALA A 131 2.81 -21.95 -15.78
N ALA A 132 2.44 -22.50 -14.62
CA ALA A 132 1.67 -23.74 -14.52
C ALA A 132 0.29 -23.62 -15.20
N LEU A 133 -0.41 -22.50 -14.97
CA LEU A 133 -1.67 -22.18 -15.65
C LEU A 133 -1.51 -22.14 -17.18
N SER A 134 -0.47 -21.48 -17.69
CA SER A 134 -0.20 -21.37 -19.13
C SER A 134 0.07 -22.73 -19.75
N ILE A 135 0.89 -23.56 -19.09
CA ILE A 135 1.20 -24.93 -19.52
C ILE A 135 -0.07 -25.80 -19.51
N ALA A 136 -0.85 -25.76 -18.42
CA ALA A 136 -2.10 -26.51 -18.30
C ALA A 136 -3.12 -26.12 -19.39
N THR A 137 -3.20 -24.82 -19.73
CA THR A 137 -4.05 -24.31 -20.81
C THR A 137 -3.60 -24.87 -22.16
N GLY A 138 -2.29 -24.89 -22.44
CA GLY A 138 -1.74 -25.50 -23.65
C GLY A 138 -2.01 -27.00 -23.74
N VAL A 139 -1.76 -27.75 -22.67
CA VAL A 139 -2.00 -29.20 -22.61
C VAL A 139 -3.47 -29.54 -22.84
N THR A 140 -4.38 -28.84 -22.15
CA THR A 140 -5.83 -29.06 -22.31
C THR A 140 -6.33 -28.71 -23.72
N ALA A 141 -5.80 -27.65 -24.34
CA ALA A 141 -6.11 -27.30 -25.74
C ALA A 141 -5.62 -28.37 -26.74
N VAL A 142 -4.40 -28.89 -26.57
CA VAL A 142 -3.84 -29.96 -27.41
C VAL A 142 -4.65 -31.25 -27.25
N MET A 143 -4.98 -31.64 -26.02
CA MET A 143 -5.79 -32.82 -25.74
C MET A 143 -7.22 -32.69 -26.31
N ALA A 144 -7.83 -31.51 -26.21
CA ALA A 144 -9.12 -31.22 -26.85
C ALA A 144 -9.05 -31.39 -28.38
N MET A 145 -7.97 -30.92 -29.02
CA MET A 145 -7.74 -31.10 -30.45
C MET A 145 -7.55 -32.57 -30.83
N GLN A 146 -6.74 -33.33 -30.09
CA GLN A 146 -6.46 -34.74 -30.37
C GLN A 146 -7.71 -35.61 -30.25
N THR A 147 -8.49 -35.42 -29.17
CA THR A 147 -9.74 -36.15 -28.93
C THR A 147 -10.84 -35.79 -29.95
N ALA A 148 -10.86 -34.55 -30.46
CA ALA A 148 -11.71 -34.17 -31.58
C ALA A 148 -11.34 -34.95 -32.86
N ARG A 149 -10.04 -35.04 -33.18
CA ARG A 149 -9.54 -35.79 -34.34
C ARG A 149 -9.80 -37.29 -34.24
N SER A 150 -9.73 -37.85 -33.03
CA SER A 150 -9.98 -39.28 -32.79
C SER A 150 -11.47 -39.65 -32.71
N GLY A 151 -12.39 -38.72 -32.96
CA GLY A 151 -13.84 -39.00 -32.91
C GLY A 151 -14.43 -39.21 -31.52
N ARG A 152 -13.67 -39.01 -30.43
CA ARG A 152 -14.12 -39.24 -29.04
C ARG A 152 -14.82 -37.99 -28.50
N MET A 153 -16.10 -37.84 -28.82
CA MET A 153 -16.84 -36.60 -28.55
C MET A 153 -17.06 -36.30 -27.06
N ASP A 154 -17.21 -37.33 -26.22
CA ASP A 154 -17.39 -37.13 -24.78
C ASP A 154 -16.09 -36.67 -24.10
N ASP A 155 -14.96 -37.25 -24.51
CA ASP A 155 -13.64 -36.83 -24.02
C ASP A 155 -13.28 -35.43 -24.55
N HIS A 156 -13.59 -35.14 -25.82
CA HIS A 156 -13.43 -33.82 -26.39
C HIS A 156 -14.16 -32.77 -25.56
N ARG A 157 -15.44 -33.02 -25.21
CA ARG A 157 -16.23 -32.12 -24.37
C ARG A 157 -15.54 -31.85 -23.03
N ARG A 158 -15.07 -32.89 -22.33
CA ARG A 158 -14.38 -32.75 -21.05
C ARG A 158 -13.12 -31.91 -21.17
N TRP A 159 -12.28 -32.17 -22.18
CA TRP A 159 -11.06 -31.39 -22.41
C TRP A 159 -11.36 -29.94 -22.81
N THR A 160 -12.40 -29.69 -23.61
CA THR A 160 -12.84 -28.32 -23.94
C THR A 160 -13.35 -27.58 -22.71
N THR A 161 -14.07 -28.23 -21.81
CA THR A 161 -14.54 -27.62 -20.56
C THR A 161 -13.38 -27.26 -19.65
N ARG A 162 -12.38 -28.14 -19.50
CA ARG A 162 -11.14 -27.82 -18.75
C ARG A 162 -10.42 -26.61 -19.31
N CYS A 163 -10.20 -26.60 -20.62
CA CYS A 163 -9.53 -25.48 -21.31
C CYS A 163 -10.31 -24.17 -21.08
N PHE A 164 -11.64 -24.20 -21.17
CA PHE A 164 -12.46 -23.03 -20.91
C PHE A 164 -12.38 -22.53 -19.46
N LEU A 165 -12.41 -23.43 -18.48
CA LEU A 165 -12.26 -23.07 -17.07
C LEU A 165 -10.90 -22.42 -16.79
N LEU A 166 -9.82 -22.90 -17.41
CA LEU A 166 -8.50 -22.28 -17.30
C LEU A 166 -8.46 -20.89 -17.95
N LEU A 167 -9.10 -20.71 -19.11
CA LEU A 167 -9.21 -19.39 -19.77
C LEU A 167 -10.05 -18.38 -18.98
N LEU A 168 -10.91 -18.83 -18.06
CA LEU A 168 -11.67 -17.96 -17.15
C LEU A 168 -10.86 -17.50 -15.93
N SER A 169 -9.68 -18.07 -15.68
CA SER A 169 -8.86 -17.72 -14.51
C SER A 169 -8.51 -16.23 -14.39
N PRO A 170 -8.21 -15.46 -15.46
CA PRO A 170 -7.90 -14.03 -15.31
C PRO A 170 -9.13 -13.23 -14.85
N LEU A 171 -10.34 -13.69 -15.22
CA LEU A 171 -11.59 -13.08 -14.76
C LEU A 171 -11.78 -13.35 -13.27
N ILE A 172 -11.61 -14.60 -12.84
CA ILE A 172 -11.73 -15.00 -11.42
C ILE A 172 -10.70 -14.26 -10.57
N LEU A 173 -9.45 -14.20 -11.02
CA LEU A 173 -8.37 -13.48 -10.35
C LEU A 173 -8.75 -12.01 -10.12
N ARG A 174 -9.29 -11.33 -11.14
CA ARG A 174 -9.74 -9.93 -11.03
C ARG A 174 -10.94 -9.75 -10.10
N VAL A 175 -11.89 -10.68 -10.11
CA VAL A 175 -13.08 -10.60 -9.25
C VAL A 175 -12.69 -10.78 -7.78
N VAL A 176 -11.86 -11.79 -7.50
CA VAL A 176 -11.39 -12.09 -6.15
C VAL A 176 -10.50 -10.96 -5.63
N ALA A 177 -9.64 -10.39 -6.49
CA ALA A 177 -8.85 -9.21 -6.13
C ALA A 177 -9.75 -8.00 -5.80
N GLY A 178 -10.74 -7.68 -6.65
CA GLY A 178 -11.68 -6.59 -6.38
C GLY A 178 -12.60 -6.83 -5.18
N ALA A 179 -12.88 -8.08 -4.82
CA ALA A 179 -13.62 -8.41 -3.60
C ALA A 179 -12.74 -8.29 -2.34
N ALA A 180 -11.47 -8.67 -2.43
CA ALA A 180 -10.50 -8.54 -1.35
C ALA A 180 -10.19 -7.08 -1.02
N SER A 181 -10.18 -6.22 -2.04
CA SER A 181 -10.05 -4.77 -1.88
C SER A 181 -11.18 -4.16 -1.07
N TYR A 182 -12.39 -4.75 -1.15
CA TYR A 182 -13.57 -4.26 -0.43
C TYR A 182 -13.59 -4.65 1.05
N ILE A 183 -12.98 -5.77 1.40
CA ILE A 183 -12.94 -6.29 2.78
C ILE A 183 -11.61 -6.03 3.49
N GLU A 184 -10.76 -5.14 2.94
CA GLU A 184 -9.46 -4.75 3.50
C GLU A 184 -8.51 -5.94 3.73
N ALA A 185 -8.67 -7.04 2.99
CA ALA A 185 -7.86 -8.26 3.12
C ALA A 185 -6.63 -8.27 2.19
N GLU A 186 -6.26 -7.13 1.60
CA GLU A 186 -5.20 -7.04 0.61
C GLU A 186 -3.83 -7.21 1.27
N SER A 187 -3.19 -8.34 0.98
CA SER A 187 -1.80 -8.60 1.32
C SER A 187 -1.08 -9.20 0.12
N GLU A 188 0.24 -9.07 0.07
CA GLU A 188 1.05 -9.72 -0.96
C GLU A 188 0.82 -11.24 -0.95
N TRP A 189 0.62 -11.81 0.24
CA TRP A 189 0.25 -13.19 0.44
C TRP A 189 -1.09 -13.55 -0.19
N PHE A 190 -2.11 -12.69 -0.01
CA PHE A 190 -3.42 -12.88 -0.63
C PHE A 190 -3.31 -12.98 -2.15
N TYR A 191 -2.53 -12.09 -2.78
CA TYR A 191 -2.32 -12.15 -4.24
C TYR A 191 -1.66 -13.47 -4.66
N ARG A 192 -0.62 -13.91 -3.96
CA ARG A 192 0.06 -15.19 -4.24
C ARG A 192 -0.93 -16.36 -4.15
N VAL A 193 -1.76 -16.41 -3.11
CA VAL A 193 -2.79 -17.45 -2.95
C VAL A 193 -3.83 -17.36 -4.07
N ASN A 194 -4.33 -16.15 -4.39
CA ASN A 194 -5.32 -15.93 -5.43
C ASN A 194 -4.81 -16.35 -6.82
N ALA A 195 -3.52 -16.12 -7.13
CA ALA A 195 -2.90 -16.55 -8.38
C ALA A 195 -3.05 -18.07 -8.61
N TRP A 196 -2.93 -18.87 -7.56
CA TRP A 196 -3.14 -20.33 -7.62
C TRP A 196 -4.63 -20.70 -7.53
N ALA A 197 -5.36 -20.11 -6.58
CA ALA A 197 -6.75 -20.44 -6.31
C ALA A 197 -7.69 -20.12 -7.49
N SER A 198 -7.37 -19.09 -8.28
CA SER A 198 -8.18 -18.62 -9.41
C SER A 198 -8.42 -19.68 -10.49
N TRP A 199 -7.53 -20.66 -10.64
CA TRP A 199 -7.65 -21.73 -11.64
C TRP A 199 -7.67 -23.14 -11.06
N ILE A 200 -7.04 -23.38 -9.90
CA ILE A 200 -7.11 -24.68 -9.22
C ILE A 200 -8.53 -24.95 -8.73
N THR A 201 -9.17 -23.97 -8.08
CA THR A 201 -10.50 -24.17 -7.47
C THR A 201 -11.55 -24.58 -8.51
N PRO A 202 -11.70 -23.88 -9.66
CA PRO A 202 -12.64 -24.30 -10.69
C PRO A 202 -12.37 -25.70 -11.25
N ILE A 203 -11.09 -26.06 -11.44
CA ILE A 203 -10.70 -27.37 -11.97
C ILE A 203 -11.00 -28.48 -10.97
N VAL A 204 -10.65 -28.30 -9.69
CA VAL A 204 -10.92 -29.28 -8.63
C VAL A 204 -12.42 -29.51 -8.47
N LEU A 205 -13.23 -28.44 -8.48
CA LEU A 205 -14.69 -28.56 -8.43
C LEU A 205 -15.23 -29.33 -9.64
N PHE A 206 -14.73 -29.04 -10.84
CA PHE A 206 -15.12 -29.75 -12.06
C PHE A 206 -14.76 -31.24 -12.01
N GLU A 207 -13.53 -31.60 -11.64
CA GLU A 207 -13.12 -33.01 -11.55
C GLU A 207 -13.89 -33.76 -10.47
N SER A 208 -14.13 -33.12 -9.31
CA SER A 208 -14.92 -33.69 -8.22
C SER A 208 -16.34 -34.01 -8.69
N TRP A 209 -16.96 -33.09 -9.43
CA TRP A 209 -18.28 -33.31 -10.04
C TRP A 209 -18.26 -34.44 -11.07
N VAL A 210 -17.25 -34.51 -11.94
CA VAL A 210 -17.11 -35.61 -12.92
C VAL A 210 -16.96 -36.96 -12.23
N LEU A 211 -16.23 -37.03 -11.12
CA LEU A 211 -16.06 -38.27 -10.34
C LEU A 211 -17.37 -38.68 -9.64
N GLN A 212 -18.12 -37.73 -9.08
CA GLN A 212 -19.43 -38.01 -8.47
C GLN A 212 -20.43 -38.59 -9.48
N GLN A 213 -20.43 -38.09 -10.72
CA GLN A 213 -21.29 -38.64 -11.78
C GLN A 213 -20.96 -40.09 -12.13
N LYS A 214 -19.66 -40.46 -12.14
CA LYS A 214 -19.23 -41.84 -12.35
C LYS A 214 -19.66 -42.75 -11.18
N GLY A 215 -19.59 -42.26 -9.95
CA GLY A 215 -20.03 -42.99 -8.75
C GLY A 215 -21.54 -43.26 -8.72
N HIS A 216 -22.36 -42.29 -9.11
CA HIS A 216 -23.80 -42.47 -9.24
C HIS A 216 -24.19 -43.40 -10.40
N ALA A 217 -23.47 -43.35 -11.53
CA ALA A 217 -23.68 -44.26 -12.65
C ALA A 217 -23.38 -45.73 -12.28
N MET A 218 -22.37 -45.96 -11.43
CA MET A 218 -21.99 -47.30 -10.97
C MET A 218 -23.00 -47.89 -9.98
N LYS A 219 -23.55 -47.08 -9.05
CA LYS A 219 -24.63 -47.52 -8.14
C LYS A 219 -25.97 -47.76 -8.86
N SER A 220 -26.19 -47.15 -10.03
CA SER A 220 -27.43 -47.29 -10.81
C SER A 220 -27.41 -48.47 -11.81
N SER A 221 -26.32 -49.22 -11.95
CA SER A 221 -26.23 -50.29 -12.95
C SER A 221 -26.98 -51.58 -12.58
N MET A 222 -27.72 -51.61 -11.46
CA MET A 222 -28.58 -52.74 -11.07
C MET A 222 -30.05 -52.58 -11.49
N LYS A 223 -30.40 -51.55 -12.28
CA LYS A 223 -31.71 -51.45 -12.94
C LYS A 223 -31.54 -51.06 -14.41
N LEU A 224 -31.75 -52.03 -15.29
CA LEU A 224 -31.92 -51.84 -16.73
C LEU A 224 -33.05 -50.84 -17.01
N ARG A 225 -32.70 -49.62 -17.46
CA ARG A 225 -33.31 -49.00 -18.64
C ARG A 225 -32.47 -47.82 -19.13
N ARG A 226 -32.11 -47.89 -20.41
CA ARG A 226 -31.41 -46.88 -21.19
C ARG A 226 -32.17 -45.55 -21.17
N VAL A 227 -31.74 -44.63 -20.31
CA VAL A 227 -31.94 -43.19 -20.53
C VAL A 227 -30.56 -42.60 -20.70
N ARG A 228 -30.29 -42.11 -21.90
CA ARG A 228 -29.07 -41.38 -22.24
C ARG A 228 -29.08 -40.08 -21.44
N ASN A 229 -28.48 -40.11 -20.26
CA ASN A 229 -28.35 -38.95 -19.38
C ASN A 229 -27.39 -37.94 -20.03
N GLN A 230 -27.95 -36.96 -20.72
CA GLN A 230 -27.22 -35.76 -21.11
C GLN A 230 -27.08 -34.87 -19.87
N MET A 231 -26.05 -35.10 -19.06
CA MET A 231 -25.57 -34.07 -18.13
C MET A 231 -24.65 -33.13 -18.91
N GLY A 232 -25.26 -32.37 -19.82
CA GLY A 232 -24.65 -31.16 -20.34
C GLY A 232 -24.92 -30.05 -19.34
N PHE A 233 -23.85 -29.41 -18.86
CA PHE A 233 -23.92 -28.15 -18.13
C PHE A 233 -24.88 -27.22 -18.88
N THR A 234 -25.99 -26.82 -18.26
CA THR A 234 -26.98 -26.04 -19.01
C THR A 234 -26.42 -24.64 -19.24
N LEU A 235 -26.71 -24.07 -20.42
CA LEU A 235 -26.33 -22.70 -20.78
C LEU A 235 -26.67 -21.72 -19.64
N VAL A 236 -27.80 -21.94 -18.96
CA VAL A 236 -28.28 -21.13 -17.84
C VAL A 236 -27.32 -21.17 -16.64
N GLU A 237 -26.78 -22.33 -16.27
CA GLU A 237 -25.91 -22.45 -15.09
C GLU A 237 -24.56 -21.74 -15.31
N LEU A 238 -23.96 -21.84 -16.51
CA LEU A 238 -22.70 -21.15 -16.81
C LEU A 238 -22.89 -19.64 -16.96
N LEU A 239 -24.03 -19.26 -17.57
CA LEU A 239 -24.43 -17.90 -17.80
C LEU A 239 -24.75 -17.19 -16.47
N VAL A 240 -25.39 -17.88 -15.51
CA VAL A 240 -25.62 -17.36 -14.15
C VAL A 240 -24.30 -17.15 -13.41
N VAL A 241 -23.33 -18.05 -13.53
CA VAL A 241 -22.01 -17.85 -12.89
C VAL A 241 -21.29 -16.63 -13.47
N ILE A 242 -21.24 -16.48 -14.80
CA ILE A 242 -20.66 -15.29 -15.44
C ILE A 242 -21.45 -14.03 -15.09
N ALA A 243 -22.78 -14.14 -14.92
CA ALA A 243 -23.60 -13.02 -14.50
C ALA A 243 -23.36 -12.64 -13.02
N ILE A 244 -23.26 -13.58 -12.10
CA ILE A 244 -22.95 -13.27 -10.70
C ILE A 244 -21.57 -12.61 -10.62
N ILE A 245 -20.58 -13.15 -11.33
CA ILE A 245 -19.23 -12.60 -11.45
C ILE A 245 -19.27 -11.17 -12.04
N GLY A 246 -20.06 -10.95 -13.10
CA GLY A 246 -20.21 -9.64 -13.74
C GLY A 246 -20.95 -8.60 -12.90
N VAL A 247 -21.92 -9.04 -12.08
CA VAL A 247 -22.63 -8.18 -11.11
C VAL A 247 -21.67 -7.81 -9.98
N LEU A 248 -20.93 -8.77 -9.42
CA LEU A 248 -19.94 -8.51 -8.36
C LEU A 248 -18.86 -7.53 -8.85
N VAL A 249 -18.32 -7.75 -10.06
CA VAL A 249 -17.35 -6.82 -10.69
C VAL A 249 -17.98 -5.46 -10.95
N GLY A 250 -19.21 -5.41 -11.48
CA GLY A 250 -19.89 -4.16 -11.81
C GLY A 250 -20.35 -3.33 -10.60
N LEU A 251 -20.50 -3.95 -9.43
CA LEU A 251 -20.80 -3.27 -8.17
C LEU A 251 -19.53 -2.79 -7.45
N LEU A 252 -18.39 -3.46 -7.67
CA LEU A 252 -17.11 -3.10 -7.06
C LEU A 252 -16.31 -2.07 -7.88
N LEU A 253 -16.64 -1.86 -9.17
CA LEU A 253 -15.92 -0.94 -10.06
C LEU A 253 -16.24 0.57 -9.95
N PRO A 254 -17.44 1.06 -9.54
CA PRO A 254 -17.68 2.51 -9.48
C PRO A 254 -17.00 3.22 -8.30
N SER A 255 -16.54 2.49 -7.30
CA SER A 255 -15.97 3.05 -6.07
C SER A 255 -14.47 3.40 -6.17
N MET A 256 -13.76 2.94 -7.21
CA MET A 256 -12.29 3.04 -7.29
C MET A 256 -11.74 4.35 -7.88
N ARG A 257 -12.47 5.48 -7.79
CA ARG A 257 -11.96 6.78 -8.28
C ARG A 257 -11.92 7.90 -7.25
N PHE A 258 -12.40 7.66 -6.04
CA PHE A 258 -12.32 8.65 -4.95
C PHE A 258 -11.83 8.11 -3.60
N SER A 259 -11.39 6.85 -3.50
CA SER A 259 -10.81 6.31 -2.26
C SER A 259 -9.82 5.17 -2.53
N ASN A 260 -8.55 5.52 -2.79
CA ASN A 260 -7.41 4.61 -2.59
C ASN A 260 -6.66 4.99 -1.29
N GLU A 261 -7.33 5.70 -0.39
CA GLU A 261 -6.68 6.20 0.82
C GLU A 261 -6.36 5.08 1.81
N ALA A 262 -7.17 4.03 1.87
CA ALA A 262 -6.87 2.84 2.66
C ALA A 262 -5.58 2.13 2.18
N ALA A 263 -5.40 1.98 0.87
CA ALA A 263 -4.19 1.39 0.31
C ALA A 263 -2.94 2.24 0.58
N ARG A 264 -3.06 3.57 0.44
CA ARG A 264 -1.97 4.49 0.75
C ARG A 264 -1.61 4.48 2.23
N ARG A 265 -2.60 4.46 3.14
CA ARG A 265 -2.40 4.27 4.59
C ARG A 265 -1.67 2.98 4.92
N MET A 266 -2.09 1.85 4.33
CA MET A 266 -1.40 0.57 4.52
C MET A 266 0.06 0.65 4.06
N SER A 267 0.33 1.34 2.94
CA SER A 267 1.69 1.57 2.46
C SER A 267 2.51 2.42 3.42
N CYS A 268 1.96 3.54 3.93
CA CYS A 268 2.67 4.40 4.88
C CYS A 268 2.94 3.67 6.21
N SER A 269 1.99 2.88 6.71
CA SER A 269 2.19 2.00 7.88
C SER A 269 3.31 0.98 7.66
N ASN A 270 3.39 0.37 6.46
CA ASN A 270 4.44 -0.60 6.15
C ASN A 270 5.82 0.04 6.02
N ASN A 271 5.92 1.24 5.43
CA ASN A 271 7.14 2.04 5.44
C ASN A 271 7.61 2.30 6.88
N PHE A 272 6.69 2.68 7.77
CA PHE A 272 7.03 2.89 9.17
C PHE A 272 7.51 1.62 9.88
N LYS A 273 6.92 0.45 9.57
CA LYS A 273 7.44 -0.84 10.06
C LYS A 273 8.87 -1.10 9.59
N GLN A 274 9.20 -0.79 8.32
CA GLN A 274 10.57 -0.91 7.82
C GLN A 274 11.54 0.01 8.58
N ILE A 275 11.12 1.25 8.86
CA ILE A 275 11.90 2.19 9.68
C ILE A 275 12.05 1.67 11.12
N GLY A 276 10.99 1.13 11.73
CA GLY A 276 11.04 0.48 13.03
C GLY A 276 12.04 -0.66 13.08
N PHE A 277 11.97 -1.61 12.14
CA PHE A 277 12.98 -2.67 12.03
C PHE A 277 14.39 -2.11 11.87
N SER A 278 14.54 -1.02 11.13
CA SER A 278 15.83 -0.35 10.94
C SER A 278 16.40 0.24 12.22
N ILE A 279 15.56 0.86 13.06
CA ILE A 279 15.97 1.37 14.38
C ILE A 279 16.42 0.23 15.29
N HIS A 280 15.67 -0.88 15.34
CA HIS A 280 16.05 -2.04 16.14
C HIS A 280 17.33 -2.71 15.64
N ASN A 281 17.54 -2.78 14.31
CA ASN A 281 18.77 -3.28 13.72
C ASN A 281 19.96 -2.36 14.01
N TYR A 282 19.77 -1.05 13.92
CA TYR A 282 20.75 -0.04 14.31
C TYR A 282 21.15 -0.24 15.78
N HIS A 283 20.19 -0.34 16.69
CA HIS A 283 20.45 -0.61 18.10
C HIS A 283 21.17 -1.95 18.32
N SER A 284 20.79 -3.00 17.58
CA SER A 284 21.46 -4.30 17.66
C SER A 284 22.94 -4.21 17.27
N ALA A 285 23.26 -3.47 16.21
CA ALA A 285 24.60 -3.28 15.69
C ALA A 285 25.46 -2.33 16.54
N PHE A 286 24.91 -1.19 16.97
CA PHE A 286 25.66 -0.11 17.62
C PHE A 286 25.45 0.00 19.13
N LYS A 287 24.55 -0.79 19.72
CA LYS A 287 24.17 -0.78 21.15
C LYS A 287 23.69 0.58 21.66
N ARG A 288 23.15 1.39 20.77
CA ARG A 288 22.60 2.72 21.00
C ARG A 288 21.59 3.05 19.91
N LEU A 289 20.67 3.95 20.20
CA LEU A 289 19.74 4.52 19.24
C LEU A 289 20.43 5.60 18.40
N PRO A 290 19.96 5.87 17.17
CA PRO A 290 20.44 7.00 16.39
C PRO A 290 20.15 8.32 17.12
N MET A 291 21.00 9.33 16.93
CA MET A 291 20.68 10.69 17.36
C MET A 291 19.59 11.25 16.44
N ALA A 292 18.66 12.05 16.96
CA ALA A 292 17.65 12.70 16.12
C ALA A 292 18.31 13.70 15.13
N MET A 293 19.33 14.41 15.64
CA MET A 293 20.22 15.29 14.89
C MET A 293 21.64 15.16 15.45
N GLY A 294 22.66 15.15 14.61
CA GLY A 294 24.06 15.16 15.01
C GLY A 294 24.99 15.26 13.80
N GLY A 295 26.21 14.74 13.89
CA GLY A 295 27.12 14.69 12.75
C GLY A 295 28.50 15.24 13.06
N THR A 296 29.12 15.87 12.07
CA THR A 296 30.50 16.36 12.11
C THR A 296 30.54 17.88 11.92
N GLU A 297 31.69 18.49 12.19
CA GLU A 297 31.93 19.92 11.92
C GLU A 297 31.64 20.29 10.46
N ALA A 298 31.97 19.40 9.51
CA ALA A 298 31.77 19.66 8.08
C ALA A 298 30.30 19.74 7.65
N ASN A 299 29.39 19.22 8.49
CA ASN A 299 27.95 19.28 8.26
C ASN A 299 27.21 20.03 9.36
N GLU A 300 27.94 20.86 10.13
CA GLU A 300 27.43 21.70 11.22
C GLU A 300 26.61 20.93 12.26
N HIS A 301 26.96 19.66 12.50
CA HIS A 301 26.22 18.75 13.37
C HIS A 301 24.71 18.68 13.09
N ARG A 302 24.31 18.85 11.81
CA ARG A 302 22.91 18.95 11.39
C ARG A 302 22.39 17.75 10.60
N ILE A 303 23.07 16.62 10.65
CA ILE A 303 22.67 15.38 9.99
C ILE A 303 21.54 14.71 10.78
N SER A 304 20.46 14.39 10.09
CA SER A 304 19.31 13.65 10.63
C SER A 304 19.71 12.22 11.00
N GLY A 305 19.09 11.68 12.05
CA GLY A 305 19.19 10.25 12.40
C GLY A 305 18.79 9.31 11.26
N LEU A 306 17.97 9.78 10.31
CA LEU A 306 17.58 9.04 9.11
C LEU A 306 18.78 8.61 8.28
N VAL A 307 19.85 9.42 8.23
CA VAL A 307 21.10 9.07 7.52
C VAL A 307 21.76 7.84 8.13
N GLY A 308 21.71 7.68 9.45
CA GLY A 308 22.21 6.50 10.15
C GLY A 308 21.37 5.24 9.91
N LEU A 309 20.10 5.41 9.51
CA LEU A 309 19.18 4.30 9.21
C LEU A 309 19.27 3.81 7.77
N VAL A 310 19.83 4.60 6.84
CA VAL A 310 20.01 4.27 5.41
C VAL A 310 20.50 2.84 5.14
N PRO A 311 21.57 2.32 5.77
CA PRO A 311 22.04 0.96 5.51
C PRO A 311 21.05 -0.13 5.97
N PHE A 312 20.09 0.21 6.83
CA PHE A 312 19.10 -0.73 7.37
C PHE A 312 17.73 -0.68 6.64
N ILE A 313 17.49 0.34 5.81
CA ILE A 313 16.30 0.48 4.94
C ILE A 313 16.58 0.07 3.48
N GLU A 314 17.46 -0.92 3.27
CA GLU A 314 17.84 -1.46 1.94
C GLU A 314 18.50 -0.44 0.98
N CYS A 315 19.00 0.70 1.49
CA CYS A 315 19.65 1.74 0.71
C CYS A 315 21.19 1.71 0.84
N GLN A 316 21.78 0.50 0.80
CA GLN A 316 23.21 0.28 1.02
C GLN A 316 24.11 1.07 0.06
N SER A 317 23.74 1.19 -1.22
CA SER A 317 24.52 1.94 -2.21
C SER A 317 24.56 3.45 -1.94
N LEU A 318 23.50 4.00 -1.33
CA LEU A 318 23.46 5.39 -0.89
C LEU A 318 24.33 5.59 0.35
N TRP A 319 24.28 4.65 1.29
CA TRP A 319 25.14 4.68 2.48
C TRP A 319 26.63 4.64 2.10
N GLU A 320 27.03 3.81 1.13
CA GLU A 320 28.42 3.75 0.67
C GLU A 320 28.92 5.07 0.09
N GLN A 321 28.04 5.85 -0.56
CA GLN A 321 28.36 7.19 -1.05
C GLN A 321 28.47 8.21 0.08
N ILE A 322 27.57 8.15 1.07
CA ILE A 322 27.54 9.11 2.19
C ILE A 322 28.70 8.87 3.18
N SER A 323 28.96 7.60 3.51
CA SER A 323 29.90 7.22 4.58
C SER A 323 31.37 7.41 4.19
N ASN A 324 31.68 7.51 2.90
CA ASN A 324 33.03 7.67 2.39
C ASN A 324 33.26 9.08 1.82
N PRO A 325 34.50 9.59 1.81
CA PRO A 325 34.82 10.81 1.06
C PRO A 325 34.52 10.63 -0.42
N ALA A 326 34.02 11.68 -1.07
CA ALA A 326 33.63 11.66 -2.47
C ALA A 326 34.11 12.93 -3.20
N VAL A 327 34.35 12.83 -4.51
CA VAL A 327 34.60 13.99 -5.38
C VAL A 327 33.48 14.05 -6.41
N ILE A 328 32.70 15.13 -6.38
CA ILE A 328 31.57 15.36 -7.27
C ILE A 328 31.79 16.71 -7.95
N ASP A 329 31.75 16.74 -9.28
CA ASP A 329 31.97 17.96 -10.09
C ASP A 329 33.25 18.74 -9.71
N SER A 330 34.35 18.02 -9.45
CA SER A 330 35.65 18.56 -9.02
C SER A 330 35.67 19.17 -7.61
N VAL A 331 34.60 19.04 -6.83
CA VAL A 331 34.53 19.43 -5.43
C VAL A 331 34.71 18.19 -4.54
N ALA A 332 35.64 18.26 -3.60
CA ALA A 332 35.88 17.18 -2.64
C ALA A 332 34.98 17.36 -1.41
N TYR A 333 34.25 16.30 -1.06
CA TYR A 333 33.39 16.22 0.11
C TYR A 333 33.97 15.21 1.12
N PRO A 334 33.96 15.54 2.42
CA PRO A 334 34.43 14.63 3.46
C PRO A 334 33.46 13.45 3.64
N ALA A 335 33.91 12.42 4.35
CA ALA A 335 33.02 11.37 4.85
C ALA A 335 31.87 11.98 5.66
N MET A 336 30.69 11.38 5.57
CA MET A 336 29.42 11.89 6.11
C MET A 336 28.88 13.16 5.42
N GLY A 337 29.46 13.55 4.29
CA GLY A 337 28.98 14.63 3.45
C GLY A 337 29.12 16.04 4.06
N PRO A 338 28.82 17.08 3.26
CA PRO A 338 28.75 18.45 3.72
C PRO A 338 27.43 18.72 4.46
N ALA A 339 27.25 19.97 4.87
CA ALA A 339 26.00 20.49 5.38
C ALA A 339 24.76 20.09 4.51
N PRO A 340 23.63 19.65 5.12
CA PRO A 340 22.44 19.15 4.41
C PRO A 340 21.74 20.10 3.42
N TRP A 341 22.15 21.37 3.32
CA TRP A 341 21.63 22.36 2.36
C TRP A 341 22.51 22.51 1.12
N VAL A 342 23.63 21.79 1.05
CA VAL A 342 24.50 21.79 -0.13
C VAL A 342 23.90 20.86 -1.18
N SER A 343 23.20 21.43 -2.18
CA SER A 343 22.48 20.66 -3.20
C SER A 343 23.39 20.04 -4.26
N GLU A 344 24.61 20.57 -4.40
CA GLU A 344 25.65 20.01 -5.26
C GLU A 344 26.07 18.60 -4.81
N TYR A 345 25.90 18.27 -3.53
CA TYR A 345 26.15 16.93 -3.02
C TYR A 345 24.97 16.00 -3.36
N SER A 346 25.10 15.26 -4.47
CA SER A 346 24.01 14.44 -5.03
C SER A 346 23.34 13.47 -4.06
N PRO A 347 24.00 12.86 -3.04
CA PRO A 347 23.32 12.00 -2.08
C PRO A 347 22.19 12.67 -1.29
N TRP A 348 22.24 13.99 -1.07
CA TRP A 348 21.16 14.73 -0.40
C TRP A 348 19.90 14.88 -1.25
N ARG A 349 19.99 14.59 -2.55
CA ARG A 349 18.88 14.68 -3.52
C ARG A 349 18.18 13.35 -3.78
N GLU A 350 18.69 12.25 -3.21
CA GLU A 350 18.11 10.92 -3.40
C GLU A 350 16.71 10.82 -2.78
N GLN A 351 15.73 10.36 -3.56
CA GLN A 351 14.36 10.16 -3.12
C GLN A 351 14.16 8.69 -2.71
N MET A 352 14.07 8.44 -1.40
CA MET A 352 13.86 7.09 -0.89
C MET A 352 12.37 6.78 -0.73
N GLN A 353 11.89 5.74 -1.42
CA GLN A 353 10.49 5.33 -1.37
C GLN A 353 10.05 4.94 0.06
N THR A 354 10.95 4.37 0.87
CA THR A 354 10.69 4.00 2.27
C THR A 354 10.48 5.22 3.17
N LEU A 355 11.06 6.38 2.83
CA LEU A 355 10.90 7.62 3.60
C LEU A 355 9.71 8.47 3.12
N HIS A 356 9.03 8.07 2.05
CA HIS A 356 7.92 8.83 1.49
C HIS A 356 6.59 8.10 1.71
N CYS A 357 5.64 8.77 2.36
CA CYS A 357 4.27 8.27 2.51
C CYS A 357 3.48 8.54 1.20
N PRO A 358 2.92 7.51 0.52
CA PRO A 358 2.19 7.72 -0.73
C PRO A 358 0.92 8.58 -0.66
N SER A 359 0.44 8.92 0.54
CA SER A 359 -0.61 9.93 0.73
C SER A 359 -0.10 11.35 0.61
N SER A 360 1.20 11.58 0.75
CA SER A 360 1.83 12.85 0.43
C SER A 360 2.14 12.95 -1.07
N PRO A 361 1.99 14.14 -1.69
CA PRO A 361 2.36 14.31 -3.08
C PRO A 361 3.88 14.14 -3.25
N PHE A 362 4.28 13.50 -4.34
CA PHE A 362 5.67 13.58 -4.80
C PHE A 362 5.90 14.97 -5.38
N LEU A 363 6.64 15.79 -4.67
CA LEU A 363 7.07 17.09 -5.16
C LEU A 363 8.47 16.99 -5.74
N SER A 364 8.68 17.63 -6.89
CA SER A 364 10.03 17.88 -7.39
C SER A 364 10.67 18.92 -6.47
N ASN A 365 11.40 18.44 -5.47
CA ASN A 365 12.21 19.28 -4.61
C ASN A 365 13.68 19.15 -5.00
N GLU A 366 14.46 20.17 -4.68
CA GLU A 366 15.91 20.16 -4.88
C GLU A 366 16.57 19.03 -4.07
N PHE A 367 15.96 18.64 -2.95
CA PHE A 367 16.45 17.61 -2.04
C PHE A 367 15.49 16.42 -1.92
N GLY A 368 16.00 15.30 -1.41
CA GLY A 368 15.20 14.15 -1.02
C GLY A 368 14.21 14.49 0.10
N LEU A 369 13.01 13.92 0.04
CA LEU A 369 11.91 14.21 0.98
C LEU A 369 11.80 13.13 2.08
N THR A 370 11.23 13.51 3.22
CA THR A 370 10.78 12.55 4.25
C THR A 370 9.37 12.89 4.74
N SER A 371 8.55 11.86 4.95
CA SER A 371 7.24 11.93 5.60
C SER A 371 7.28 11.41 7.04
N TYR A 372 8.47 11.13 7.58
CA TYR A 372 8.65 10.53 8.89
C TYR A 372 9.69 11.31 9.71
N THR A 373 9.37 11.59 10.96
CA THR A 373 10.19 12.42 11.85
C THR A 373 10.41 11.77 13.21
N PHE A 374 11.54 12.06 13.84
CA PHE A 374 11.82 11.61 15.20
C PHE A 374 10.97 12.38 16.20
N CYS A 375 10.38 11.67 17.16
CA CYS A 375 9.73 12.29 18.30
C CYS A 375 10.79 12.68 19.34
N ILE A 376 10.81 13.96 19.72
CA ILE A 376 11.75 14.52 20.71
C ILE A 376 11.08 14.78 22.08
N GLY A 377 9.82 14.38 22.24
CA GLY A 377 9.02 14.60 23.45
C GLY A 377 8.12 15.83 23.36
N ASP A 378 7.86 16.43 24.50
CA ASP A 378 6.85 17.47 24.74
C ASP A 378 7.47 18.79 25.23
N SER A 379 8.66 19.14 24.72
CA SER A 379 9.29 20.45 24.97
C SER A 379 9.49 21.24 23.67
N PRO A 380 9.20 22.56 23.65
CA PRO A 380 9.46 23.41 22.50
C PRO A 380 10.80 24.17 22.60
N ASN A 381 11.45 24.18 23.76
CA ASN A 381 12.67 24.94 24.05
C ASN A 381 13.91 24.08 23.88
N ASP A 382 15.02 24.68 23.46
CA ASP A 382 16.34 24.05 23.34
C ASP A 382 16.32 22.70 22.59
N VAL A 383 15.46 22.58 21.57
CA VAL A 383 15.12 21.30 20.91
C VAL A 383 16.28 20.70 20.11
N HIS A 384 17.30 21.50 19.83
CA HIS A 384 18.53 21.10 19.12
C HIS A 384 19.69 20.77 20.06
N THR A 385 19.46 20.82 21.37
CA THR A 385 20.47 20.55 22.40
C THR A 385 20.18 19.24 23.11
N PRO A 386 21.19 18.61 23.75
CA PRO A 386 20.98 17.43 24.56
C PRO A 386 20.25 17.73 25.88
N LYS A 387 20.08 19.01 26.24
CA LYS A 387 19.49 19.41 27.52
C LYS A 387 18.00 19.14 27.55
N SER A 388 17.28 19.41 26.46
CA SER A 388 15.82 19.36 26.38
C SER A 388 15.24 18.01 25.93
N MET A 389 16.02 16.94 26.07
CA MET A 389 15.58 15.61 25.63
C MET A 389 14.53 15.05 26.60
N ARG A 390 13.26 15.06 26.16
CA ARG A 390 12.15 14.41 26.88
C ARG A 390 11.64 13.14 26.19
N GLY A 391 11.86 13.00 24.88
CA GLY A 391 11.50 11.81 24.12
C GLY A 391 12.60 10.74 24.03
N MET A 392 12.30 9.69 23.27
CA MET A 392 13.21 8.55 23.05
C MET A 392 14.48 8.92 22.28
N PHE A 393 14.39 9.94 21.42
CA PHE A 393 15.49 10.45 20.61
C PHE A 393 15.82 11.90 21.00
N GLY A 394 17.10 12.23 21.00
CA GLY A 394 17.59 13.58 21.29
C GLY A 394 18.58 14.09 20.24
N CYS A 395 18.75 15.41 20.21
CA CYS A 395 19.76 16.08 19.38
C CYS A 395 21.11 16.06 20.09
N GLN A 396 22.17 15.66 19.37
CA GLN A 396 23.56 15.59 19.84
C GLN A 396 23.79 14.66 21.04
N ILE A 397 22.85 13.76 21.32
CA ILE A 397 22.94 12.74 22.36
C ILE A 397 22.42 11.40 21.86
N THR A 398 23.09 10.32 22.24
CA THR A 398 22.66 8.95 21.93
C THR A 398 22.00 8.34 23.16
N THR A 399 20.85 7.72 22.97
CA THR A 399 20.11 6.97 24.00
C THR A 399 20.17 5.47 23.74
N THR A 400 19.62 4.68 24.64
CA THR A 400 19.45 3.22 24.53
C THR A 400 18.03 2.85 24.90
N PHE A 401 17.60 1.62 24.57
CA PHE A 401 16.28 1.14 25.00
C PHE A 401 16.11 1.11 26.53
N ARG A 402 17.20 1.08 27.30
CA ARG A 402 17.15 1.13 28.77
C ARG A 402 16.76 2.52 29.28
N ASP A 403 17.08 3.57 28.53
CA ASP A 403 16.80 4.95 28.92
C ASP A 403 15.31 5.31 28.74
N VAL A 404 14.53 4.43 28.10
CA VAL A 404 13.07 4.54 27.95
C VAL A 404 12.38 3.78 29.09
N SER A 405 12.31 4.40 30.28
CA SER A 405 11.74 3.78 31.47
C SER A 405 10.20 3.72 31.46
N ASP A 406 9.55 4.57 30.66
CA ASP A 406 8.09 4.60 30.47
C ASP A 406 7.57 3.41 29.64
N GLY A 407 8.50 2.64 29.05
CA GLY A 407 8.23 1.44 28.30
C GLY A 407 8.17 1.68 26.79
N LEU A 408 8.86 0.81 26.03
CA LEU A 408 8.97 0.93 24.57
C LEU A 408 7.60 0.87 23.85
N SER A 409 6.62 0.16 24.38
CA SER A 409 5.26 0.06 23.81
C SER A 409 4.40 1.30 24.05
N ASN A 410 4.85 2.17 24.96
CA ASN A 410 4.14 3.34 25.47
C ASN A 410 4.80 4.65 25.05
N THR A 411 6.06 4.62 24.59
CA THR A 411 6.74 5.81 24.06
C THR A 411 6.73 5.83 22.53
N ILE A 412 6.35 6.96 21.95
CA ILE A 412 6.41 7.25 20.52
C ILE A 412 7.88 7.46 20.14
N ALA A 413 8.33 6.66 19.18
CA ALA A 413 9.65 6.78 18.58
C ALA A 413 9.67 7.81 17.45
N MET A 414 8.69 7.71 16.54
CA MET A 414 8.60 8.56 15.35
C MET A 414 7.15 8.85 14.99
N THR A 415 6.91 9.97 14.31
CA THR A 415 5.59 10.39 13.85
C THR A 415 5.59 10.64 12.35
N GLU A 416 4.44 10.38 11.71
CA GLU A 416 4.20 10.83 10.35
C GLU A 416 4.14 12.36 10.31
N MET A 417 4.45 12.87 9.12
CA MET A 417 4.38 14.27 8.77
C MET A 417 4.01 14.36 7.28
N ALA A 418 3.10 15.26 6.91
CA ALA A 418 2.88 15.52 5.50
C ALA A 418 4.09 16.28 4.92
N VAL A 419 4.35 16.10 3.64
CA VAL A 419 5.29 16.97 2.94
C VAL A 419 4.53 18.21 2.45
N ILE A 420 5.24 19.33 2.25
CA ILE A 420 4.65 20.60 1.81
C ILE A 420 3.58 20.39 0.73
N ASP A 421 2.37 20.84 0.99
CA ASP A 421 1.27 20.91 0.02
C ASP A 421 0.61 22.26 0.22
N ASP A 422 1.18 23.28 -0.42
CA ASP A 422 0.78 24.69 -0.26
C ASP A 422 0.95 25.19 1.19
N ARG A 423 -0.09 25.82 1.77
CA ARG A 423 -0.10 26.37 3.14
C ARG A 423 -0.72 25.42 4.16
N GLN A 424 -0.82 24.13 3.87
CA GLN A 424 -1.47 23.19 4.78
C GLN A 424 -0.69 22.97 6.07
N VAL A 425 -1.39 22.98 7.21
CA VAL A 425 -0.79 22.94 8.55
C VAL A 425 -0.02 21.65 8.86
N ASN A 426 -0.42 20.53 8.24
CA ASN A 426 0.16 19.19 8.44
C ASN A 426 1.51 18.98 7.71
N GLY A 427 1.84 19.82 6.74
CA GLY A 427 3.06 19.73 5.91
C GLY A 427 3.88 21.02 5.88
N GLN A 428 3.53 21.99 6.71
CA GLN A 428 4.17 23.30 6.75
C GLN A 428 4.22 23.85 8.17
N PHE A 429 5.12 24.79 8.41
CA PHE A 429 5.34 25.46 9.68
C PHE A 429 5.53 26.96 9.50
N ALA A 430 4.95 27.72 10.42
CA ALA A 430 5.13 29.17 10.49
C ALA A 430 6.52 29.52 11.00
N ILE A 431 7.14 30.56 10.47
CA ILE A 431 8.47 31.04 10.90
C ILE A 431 8.35 32.43 11.52
N SER A 432 9.40 32.87 12.22
CA SER A 432 9.46 34.21 12.83
C SER A 432 8.33 34.50 13.81
N GLN A 433 7.92 33.47 14.55
CA GLN A 433 6.94 33.60 15.61
C GLN A 433 7.59 34.19 16.88
N PRO A 434 6.80 34.89 17.74
CA PRO A 434 7.29 35.46 18.98
C PRO A 434 7.68 34.37 19.99
N ILE A 435 8.68 34.65 20.83
CA ILE A 435 9.20 33.68 21.82
C ILE A 435 8.16 33.25 22.87
N SER A 436 7.13 34.07 23.11
CA SER A 436 6.00 33.73 23.99
C SER A 436 5.24 32.47 23.58
N LEU A 437 5.41 32.03 22.33
CA LEU A 437 4.85 30.77 21.83
C LEU A 437 5.50 29.54 22.49
N LEU A 438 6.75 29.67 22.98
CA LEU A 438 7.41 28.61 23.74
C LEU A 438 6.81 28.44 25.14
N ASP A 439 6.25 29.49 25.73
CA ASP A 439 5.57 29.43 27.03
C ASP A 439 4.09 29.05 26.91
N ASN A 440 3.51 29.20 25.71
CA ASN A 440 2.11 28.92 25.44
C ASN A 440 1.92 28.34 24.03
N PRO A 441 2.02 27.01 23.88
CA PRO A 441 1.83 26.31 22.60
C PRO A 441 0.50 26.58 21.91
N SER A 442 -0.56 26.89 22.66
CA SER A 442 -1.89 27.17 22.09
C SER A 442 -1.89 28.37 21.15
N LEU A 443 -0.95 29.31 21.31
CA LEU A 443 -0.80 30.48 20.43
C LEU A 443 -0.51 30.07 18.98
N CYS A 444 0.09 28.90 18.76
CA CYS A 444 0.34 28.38 17.41
C CYS A 444 -0.95 28.15 16.61
N ARG A 445 -2.07 27.84 17.30
CA ARG A 445 -3.39 27.66 16.67
C ARG A 445 -3.97 28.95 16.09
N ASN A 446 -3.56 30.11 16.59
CA ASN A 446 -4.05 31.40 16.12
C ASN A 446 -3.52 31.80 14.74
N LEU A 447 -2.56 31.04 14.18
CA LEU A 447 -1.97 31.28 12.87
C LEU A 447 -2.77 30.62 11.72
N VAL A 448 -3.77 29.83 12.08
CA VAL A 448 -4.62 29.09 11.15
C VAL A 448 -5.76 29.97 10.65
N ASP A 449 -6.11 29.82 9.38
CA ASP A 449 -7.23 30.49 8.75
C ASP A 449 -8.57 30.02 9.36
N PRO A 450 -9.37 30.91 9.98
CA PRO A 450 -10.65 30.55 10.57
C PRO A 450 -11.68 30.01 9.56
N GLU A 451 -11.57 30.42 8.28
CA GLU A 451 -12.44 29.94 7.20
C GLU A 451 -11.90 28.64 6.58
N ARG A 452 -10.59 28.39 6.70
CA ARG A 452 -9.89 27.20 6.17
C ARG A 452 -9.01 26.56 7.26
N PRO A 453 -9.60 25.78 8.20
CA PRO A 453 -8.92 25.32 9.41
C PRO A 453 -7.70 24.39 9.20
N ASN A 454 -7.46 23.95 7.97
CA ASN A 454 -6.27 23.15 7.62
C ASN A 454 -5.14 23.98 6.99
N TYR A 455 -5.27 25.30 6.92
CA TYR A 455 -4.33 26.19 6.21
C TYR A 455 -3.88 27.36 7.11
N TYR A 456 -2.64 27.80 6.96
CA TYR A 456 -2.19 29.07 7.56
C TYR A 456 -2.79 30.28 6.81
N THR A 457 -3.10 31.37 7.54
CA THR A 457 -3.57 32.62 6.92
C THR A 457 -2.51 33.19 5.97
N ASP A 458 -2.90 33.91 4.92
CA ASP A 458 -1.99 34.34 3.85
C ASP A 458 -0.86 35.27 4.33
N GLU A 459 -1.02 35.95 5.46
CA GLU A 459 -0.05 36.88 6.06
C GLU A 459 1.13 36.18 6.75
N ILE A 460 0.96 34.92 7.15
CA ILE A 460 1.97 34.19 7.90
C ILE A 460 3.13 33.80 7.00
N LYS A 461 4.36 34.09 7.45
CA LYS A 461 5.58 33.62 6.78
C LYS A 461 5.77 32.13 7.08
N LEU A 462 6.05 31.35 6.05
CA LEU A 462 6.19 29.90 6.13
C LEU A 462 7.60 29.45 5.73
N GLY A 463 8.00 28.26 6.15
CA GLY A 463 9.27 27.65 5.74
C GLY A 463 9.32 27.38 4.24
N SER A 464 10.41 27.74 3.57
CA SER A 464 10.52 27.68 2.10
C SER A 464 10.40 26.27 1.51
N LEU A 465 10.82 25.26 2.25
CA LEU A 465 10.76 23.84 1.85
C LEU A 465 9.69 23.05 2.63
N GLY A 466 8.98 23.73 3.53
CA GLY A 466 8.03 23.15 4.46
C GLY A 466 8.60 22.02 5.31
N ARG A 467 7.68 21.24 5.89
CA ARG A 467 8.02 20.08 6.70
C ARG A 467 8.55 18.96 5.78
N GLY A 468 9.61 18.26 6.20
CA GLY A 468 10.14 17.09 5.48
C GLY A 468 10.85 17.38 4.16
N GLY A 469 11.08 18.66 3.84
CA GLY A 469 11.71 19.09 2.59
C GLY A 469 13.17 18.67 2.42
N ARG A 470 13.86 18.19 3.46
CA ARG A 470 15.26 17.73 3.41
C ARG A 470 15.49 16.56 4.35
N TRP A 471 15.41 15.33 3.83
CA TRP A 471 15.48 14.11 4.62
C TRP A 471 16.78 13.96 5.45
N ALA A 472 17.89 14.49 4.94
CA ALA A 472 19.20 14.41 5.59
C ALA A 472 19.42 15.49 6.66
N ASP A 473 18.54 16.51 6.74
CA ASP A 473 18.66 17.62 7.68
C ASP A 473 17.90 17.31 8.99
N GLY A 474 18.63 17.23 10.09
CA GLY A 474 18.08 16.96 11.42
C GLY A 474 17.45 18.17 12.11
N ALA A 475 17.39 19.33 11.44
CA ALA A 475 16.71 20.50 11.96
C ALA A 475 15.21 20.23 12.24
N ALA A 476 14.65 20.92 13.23
CA ALA A 476 13.32 20.60 13.75
C ALA A 476 12.22 20.81 12.72
N GLY A 477 12.34 21.83 11.88
CA GLY A 477 11.42 22.07 10.78
C GLY A 477 11.37 20.95 9.73
N PHE A 478 12.37 20.06 9.66
CA PHE A 478 12.42 18.99 8.65
C PHE A 478 12.24 17.58 9.21
N SER A 479 12.90 17.24 10.32
CA SER A 479 13.03 15.84 10.73
C SER A 479 12.60 15.55 12.17
N LEU A 480 12.10 16.54 12.92
CA LEU A 480 11.69 16.37 14.31
C LEU A 480 10.20 16.71 14.50
N ALA A 481 9.60 16.12 15.53
CA ALA A 481 8.27 16.44 15.99
C ALA A 481 8.18 16.39 17.52
N ASN A 482 7.33 17.23 18.10
CA ASN A 482 6.98 17.20 19.51
C ASN A 482 5.50 16.94 19.73
N THR A 483 5.16 16.47 20.93
CA THR A 483 3.80 16.03 21.33
C THR A 483 3.04 17.09 22.11
N LEU A 484 3.31 18.37 21.84
CA LEU A 484 2.67 19.52 22.48
C LEU A 484 1.24 19.75 21.97
N LEU A 485 1.03 19.55 20.68
CA LEU A 485 -0.28 19.66 20.02
C LEU A 485 -0.61 18.32 19.35
N PRO A 486 -1.90 17.93 19.29
CA PRO A 486 -2.31 16.67 18.68
C PRO A 486 -1.98 16.62 17.18
N PRO A 487 -2.10 15.45 16.53
CA PRO A 487 -1.85 15.30 15.10
C PRO A 487 -2.64 16.30 14.23
N ASN A 488 -2.04 16.69 13.11
CA ASN A 488 -2.62 17.62 12.12
C ASN A 488 -2.87 19.05 12.65
N GLN A 489 -2.21 19.44 13.73
CA GLN A 489 -2.19 20.81 14.23
C GLN A 489 -1.06 21.64 13.60
N PRO A 490 -1.14 22.98 13.63
CA PRO A 490 -0.08 23.84 13.11
C PRO A 490 1.26 23.62 13.83
N SER A 491 2.33 23.91 13.10
CA SER A 491 3.70 23.94 13.56
C SER A 491 4.23 25.36 13.49
N CYS A 492 5.02 25.78 14.47
CA CYS A 492 5.44 27.16 14.65
C CYS A 492 6.88 27.22 15.16
N ALA A 493 7.75 27.82 14.37
CA ALA A 493 9.15 28.09 14.67
C ALA A 493 9.34 29.52 15.18
N VAL A 494 10.03 29.66 16.31
CA VAL A 494 10.33 30.96 16.92
C VAL A 494 11.55 31.59 16.25
N GLY A 495 11.42 32.87 15.87
CA GLY A 495 12.51 33.63 15.27
C GLY A 495 12.96 33.13 13.88
N GLY A 496 13.96 32.25 13.86
CA GLY A 496 14.61 31.77 12.63
C GLY A 496 13.74 30.84 11.77
N SER A 497 14.35 30.17 10.80
CA SER A 497 13.61 29.52 9.72
C SER A 497 13.53 27.99 9.73
N VAL A 498 14.49 27.25 10.30
CA VAL A 498 14.52 25.77 10.15
C VAL A 498 15.09 25.01 11.36
N ALA A 499 16.17 25.51 11.96
CA ALA A 499 16.85 24.93 13.11
C ALA A 499 16.70 25.86 14.32
N VAL A 500 15.48 25.96 14.81
CA VAL A 500 15.11 26.80 15.96
C VAL A 500 14.07 26.11 16.82
N ASP A 501 13.92 26.62 18.03
CA ASP A 501 12.87 26.23 18.97
C ASP A 501 11.48 26.48 18.42
N GLY A 502 10.51 25.69 18.90
CA GLY A 502 9.14 25.78 18.42
C GLY A 502 8.28 24.56 18.66
N ILE A 503 7.06 24.66 18.18
CA ILE A 503 6.08 23.59 18.16
C ILE A 503 6.15 22.91 16.78
N TYR A 504 6.41 21.61 16.77
CA TYR A 504 6.54 20.82 15.55
C TYR A 504 5.60 19.63 15.64
N SER A 505 4.32 19.87 15.36
CA SER A 505 3.26 18.86 15.47
C SER A 505 3.47 17.70 14.49
N ALA A 506 2.98 16.52 14.86
CA ALA A 506 2.80 15.41 13.91
C ALA A 506 1.72 15.74 12.88
N GLY A 507 1.76 15.11 11.71
CA GLY A 507 0.76 15.36 10.68
C GLY A 507 0.71 14.30 9.58
N SER A 508 -0.38 14.22 8.85
CA SER A 508 -0.44 13.44 7.63
C SER A 508 -1.56 13.94 6.72
N LEU A 509 -1.60 13.45 5.49
CA LEU A 509 -2.73 13.66 4.59
C LEU A 509 -3.81 12.57 4.73
N HIS A 510 -3.67 11.68 5.71
CA HIS A 510 -4.70 10.74 6.08
C HIS A 510 -5.83 11.47 6.81
N GLN A 511 -7.07 11.24 6.37
CA GLN A 511 -8.26 11.69 7.10
C GLN A 511 -8.28 11.22 8.57
N GLY A 512 -8.35 12.17 9.50
CA GLY A 512 -8.66 11.93 10.92
C GLY A 512 -7.48 11.47 11.77
N GLY A 513 -6.23 11.61 11.33
CA GLY A 513 -5.08 11.25 12.15
C GLY A 513 -3.75 11.11 11.40
N CYS A 514 -2.79 10.45 12.03
CA CYS A 514 -1.51 10.05 11.43
C CYS A 514 -1.03 8.73 12.03
N HIS A 515 -0.13 8.02 11.35
CA HIS A 515 0.57 6.92 11.98
C HIS A 515 1.67 7.44 12.92
N VAL A 516 1.90 6.67 13.98
CA VAL A 516 3.06 6.80 14.85
C VAL A 516 3.76 5.44 14.94
N LEU A 517 5.07 5.49 15.06
CA LEU A 517 5.91 4.35 15.37
C LEU A 517 6.20 4.38 16.88
N MET A 518 5.89 3.31 17.58
CA MET A 518 6.24 3.13 18.99
C MET A 518 7.67 2.61 19.14
N GLY A 519 8.27 2.80 20.32
CA GLY A 519 9.64 2.37 20.63
C GLY A 519 9.88 0.85 20.55
N ASP A 520 8.82 0.03 20.58
CA ASP A 520 8.87 -1.43 20.41
C ASP A 520 8.73 -1.88 18.94
N GLY A 521 8.55 -0.92 18.02
CA GLY A 521 8.37 -1.16 16.59
C GLY A 521 6.90 -1.31 16.16
N ALA A 522 5.93 -1.22 17.07
CA ALA A 522 4.52 -1.21 16.72
C ALA A 522 4.14 0.08 15.96
N VAL A 523 3.28 -0.04 14.96
CA VAL A 523 2.74 1.11 14.23
C VAL A 523 1.27 1.26 14.58
N LYS A 524 0.90 2.42 15.11
CA LYS A 524 -0.46 2.76 15.54
C LYS A 524 -0.98 3.95 14.72
N PHE A 525 -2.27 3.95 14.38
CA PHE A 525 -2.92 5.13 13.83
C PHE A 525 -3.53 5.93 14.98
N ILE A 526 -3.06 7.16 15.17
CA ILE A 526 -3.50 8.06 16.23
C ILE A 526 -4.42 9.12 15.62
N THR A 527 -5.59 9.30 16.22
CA THR A 527 -6.57 10.27 15.73
C THR A 527 -6.16 11.69 16.09
N ASP A 528 -6.61 12.66 15.29
CA ASP A 528 -6.50 14.10 15.60
C ASP A 528 -7.28 14.50 16.86
N SER A 529 -8.25 13.67 17.27
CA SER A 529 -9.06 13.82 18.47
C SER A 529 -8.46 13.19 19.73
N ILE A 530 -7.20 12.76 19.71
CA ILE A 530 -6.54 12.21 20.90
C ILE A 530 -6.54 13.24 22.04
N GLU A 531 -6.73 12.77 23.27
CA GLU A 531 -6.63 13.61 24.47
C GLU A 531 -5.21 14.19 24.57
N ALA A 532 -5.12 15.53 24.56
CA ALA A 532 -3.87 16.26 24.43
C ALA A 532 -3.72 17.38 25.47
N GLY A 533 -4.39 17.24 26.62
CA GLY A 533 -4.31 18.16 27.75
C GLY A 533 -4.60 19.62 27.41
N ASP A 534 -4.09 20.53 28.22
CA ASP A 534 -4.21 21.97 28.02
C ASP A 534 -2.93 22.55 27.38
N ALA A 535 -3.00 22.81 26.08
CA ALA A 535 -1.91 23.42 25.32
C ALA A 535 -1.59 24.87 25.73
N ALA A 536 -2.36 25.50 26.63
CA ALA A 536 -2.03 26.81 27.18
C ALA A 536 -1.10 26.74 28.40
N LEU A 537 -0.85 25.54 28.94
CA LEU A 537 0.07 25.34 30.04
C LEU A 537 1.53 25.50 29.59
N ILE A 538 2.33 26.08 30.49
CA ILE A 538 3.76 26.27 30.30
C ILE A 538 4.41 24.89 30.14
N PRO A 539 5.12 24.63 29.03
CA PRO A 539 5.80 23.36 28.84
C PRO A 539 6.88 23.14 29.89
N ILE A 540 7.11 21.87 30.20
CA ILE A 540 8.20 21.51 31.08
C ILE A 540 9.52 21.67 30.32
N VAL A 541 10.34 22.59 30.81
CA VAL A 541 11.73 22.75 30.42
C VAL A 541 12.61 21.89 31.30
N SER A 542 13.62 21.28 30.69
CA SER A 542 14.55 20.34 31.32
C SER A 542 15.53 20.99 32.31
N GLU A 543 15.53 22.32 32.49
CA GLU A 543 16.29 22.95 33.56
C GLU A 543 15.39 23.18 34.78
N PRO A 544 15.83 22.80 35.99
CA PRO A 544 15.23 23.34 37.20
C PRO A 544 15.45 24.85 37.15
N THR A 545 14.38 25.62 37.13
CA THR A 545 14.48 27.07 37.34
C THR A 545 15.37 27.31 38.56
N GLU A 546 16.35 28.23 38.45
CA GLU A 546 17.31 28.61 39.52
C GLU A 546 16.63 29.02 40.85
N THR A 547 15.30 29.05 40.90
CA THR A 547 14.47 29.22 42.09
C THR A 547 14.24 27.95 42.91
N ALA A 548 14.67 26.77 42.46
CA ALA A 548 14.62 25.54 43.27
C ALA A 548 15.75 25.50 44.30
N VAL A 549 15.66 26.37 45.31
CA VAL A 549 16.42 26.27 46.55
C VAL A 549 15.94 25.02 47.28
N ASP A 550 16.89 24.13 47.60
CA ASP A 550 16.77 23.02 48.55
C ASP A 550 15.59 22.04 48.33
N THR A 551 15.78 21.05 47.46
CA THR A 551 15.43 19.67 47.82
C THR A 551 16.29 18.69 47.02
N ASP A 552 16.91 17.76 47.74
CA ASP A 552 17.61 16.54 47.32
C ASP A 552 17.45 16.16 45.82
N ALA A 553 18.33 16.70 44.97
CA ALA A 553 18.34 16.53 43.51
C ALA A 553 18.66 15.10 43.03
N SER A 554 18.70 14.12 43.93
CA SER A 554 18.99 12.72 43.65
C SER A 554 17.74 11.83 43.53
N GLN A 555 16.53 12.36 43.76
CA GLN A 555 15.27 11.59 43.74
C GLN A 555 14.03 12.33 43.16
N ALA A 556 14.18 13.44 42.44
CA ALA A 556 13.03 14.07 41.80
C ALA A 556 12.60 13.28 40.56
N LYS A 557 11.42 12.63 40.62
CA LYS A 557 10.74 12.06 39.46
C LYS A 557 10.51 13.19 38.45
N PRO A 558 10.82 13.02 37.15
CA PRO A 558 10.56 14.07 36.16
C PRO A 558 9.08 14.43 36.11
N ASP A 559 8.76 15.70 35.90
CA ASP A 559 7.38 16.16 35.90
C ASP A 559 6.58 15.53 34.73
N PRO A 560 5.36 15.03 35.00
CA PRO A 560 4.50 14.43 33.99
C PRO A 560 4.09 15.46 32.94
N SER A 561 3.84 15.00 31.71
CA SER A 561 3.42 15.86 30.62
C SER A 561 2.10 16.58 30.94
N PRO A 562 2.01 17.91 30.76
CA PRO A 562 0.74 18.64 30.91
C PRO A 562 -0.18 18.47 29.68
N TYR A 563 0.29 17.81 28.62
CA TYR A 563 -0.41 17.65 27.34
C TYR A 563 -1.11 16.30 27.22
N GLY A 564 -1.60 15.79 28.35
CA GLY A 564 -2.46 14.62 28.39
C GLY A 564 -1.80 13.33 27.88
N LEU A 565 -2.61 12.39 27.41
CA LEU A 565 -2.18 11.13 26.84
C LEU A 565 -1.23 11.34 25.66
N TRP A 566 -1.51 12.30 24.78
CA TRP A 566 -0.65 12.58 23.63
C TRP A 566 0.76 13.00 24.05
N GLY A 567 0.88 13.92 25.00
CA GLY A 567 2.16 14.35 25.53
C GLY A 567 2.89 13.24 26.28
N ALA A 568 2.17 12.48 27.11
CA ALA A 568 2.72 11.34 27.86
C ALA A 568 3.22 10.20 26.96
N LEU A 569 2.59 9.99 25.80
CA LEU A 569 3.11 9.05 24.80
C LEU A 569 4.40 9.57 24.14
N GLY A 570 4.69 10.86 24.16
CA GLY A 570 5.93 11.42 23.62
C GLY A 570 7.12 11.34 24.57
N THR A 571 6.89 11.17 25.87
CA THR A 571 7.92 11.16 26.91
C THR A 571 8.52 9.76 27.10
N ALA A 572 9.80 9.70 27.47
CA ALA A 572 10.53 8.43 27.57
C ALA A 572 10.89 8.01 29.00
N ASN A 573 10.91 8.93 29.98
CA ASN A 573 11.42 8.65 31.32
C ASN A 573 10.73 9.42 32.46
N ASN A 574 9.41 9.67 32.37
CA ASN A 574 8.69 10.51 33.34
C ASN A 574 7.77 9.72 34.29
N GLY A 575 7.66 8.41 34.11
CA GLY A 575 6.93 7.47 34.94
C GLY A 575 5.42 7.68 34.94
N GLU A 576 4.85 8.08 33.81
CA GLU A 576 3.42 8.33 33.63
C GLU A 576 2.65 7.01 33.50
N ASP A 577 1.50 6.88 34.18
CA ASP A 577 0.64 5.69 34.08
C ASP A 577 -0.30 5.85 32.87
N ILE A 578 0.13 5.32 31.74
CA ILE A 578 -0.60 5.41 30.47
C ILE A 578 -1.96 4.69 30.55
N ASP A 579 -2.05 3.58 31.28
CA ASP A 579 -3.32 2.83 31.40
C ASP A 579 -4.38 3.69 32.12
N ALA A 580 -3.96 4.43 33.16
CA ALA A 580 -4.85 5.37 33.86
C ALA A 580 -5.31 6.55 32.98
N LEU A 581 -4.52 6.94 31.97
CA LEU A 581 -4.86 8.03 31.04
C LEU A 581 -5.75 7.56 29.87
N MET A 582 -5.79 6.27 29.55
CA MET A 582 -6.67 5.72 28.51
C MET A 582 -8.14 5.54 28.96
N ASP A 583 -8.39 5.56 30.28
CA ASP A 583 -9.74 5.38 30.87
C ASP A 583 -10.60 6.68 30.88
N PHE A 584 -10.04 7.80 30.41
CA PHE A 584 -10.72 9.09 30.22
C PHE A 584 -10.98 9.38 28.74
#